data_AF-A0A351FUC0-F1
#
_entry.id   AF-A0A351FUC0-F1
#
_cell.length_a   1.000
_cell.length_b   1.000
_cell.length_c   1.000
_cell.angle_alpha   90.00
_cell.angle_beta   90.00
_cell.angle_gamma   90.00
#
_symmetry.space_group_name_H-M   'P 1'
#
loop_
_entity.id
_entity.type
_entity.pdbx_description
1 polymer ?
#
loop_
_entity_poly.entity_id
_entity_poly.type
_entity_poly.pdbx_seq_one_letter_code
_entity_poly.pdbx_strand_id
1 'polypeptide(L)'
;KPADGGFEDLFGGSDDKPAEETEEAQETEEEPATEEAGDDKPAKDGLEDLFGQNGTAPTWVLTKSQSKTRLWVDNTGLFRVRGRLELVSRDMIRIQKENGNTCTVPMRRLSQADAEYVQTWIKRLELKFAQTTPVH
;
A
#
# COMPACT_ATOMS: atom_id res chain seq x y z
N LYS A 1 25.30 40.18 35.61
CA LYS A 1 26.33 39.80 34.62
C LYS A 1 27.17 38.69 35.22
N PRO A 2 27.55 37.62 34.49
CA PRO A 2 27.67 37.44 33.03
C PRO A 2 26.32 37.02 32.38
N ALA A 3 25.94 37.22 31.11
CA ALA A 3 26.54 37.49 29.79
C ALA A 3 27.18 36.28 29.07
N ASP A 4 26.61 35.98 27.89
CA ASP A 4 27.13 35.21 26.74
C ASP A 4 27.24 33.67 26.87
N GLY A 5 26.80 32.85 25.91
CA GLY A 5 26.28 33.12 24.56
C GLY A 5 26.03 31.81 23.80
N GLY A 6 25.25 31.87 22.71
CA GLY A 6 25.28 30.84 21.66
C GLY A 6 23.94 30.21 21.22
N PHE A 7 22.92 30.98 20.87
CA PHE A 7 21.81 30.48 20.01
C PHE A 7 21.49 31.39 18.81
N GLU A 8 22.38 32.32 18.46
CA GLU A 8 22.10 33.43 17.53
C GLU A 8 23.17 33.62 16.44
N ASP A 9 23.67 32.55 15.83
CA ASP A 9 24.42 32.66 14.56
C ASP A 9 24.33 31.39 13.69
N LEU A 10 23.13 31.13 13.15
CA LEU A 10 22.90 30.10 12.12
C LEU A 10 22.19 30.67 10.89
N PHE A 11 22.04 32.00 10.84
CA PHE A 11 21.40 32.76 9.77
C PHE A 11 22.15 34.07 9.50
N GLY A 12 23.46 33.98 9.27
CA GLY A 12 24.29 35.15 9.02
C GLY A 12 25.51 34.88 8.15
N GLY A 13 25.35 35.07 6.83
CA GLY A 13 26.45 35.60 6.01
C GLY A 13 27.18 34.62 5.10
N SER A 14 26.65 34.47 3.88
CA SER A 14 27.48 34.54 2.68
C SER A 14 26.63 35.14 1.56
N ASP A 15 26.72 36.46 1.43
CA ASP A 15 26.58 37.15 0.15
C ASP A 15 27.56 36.52 -0.85
N ASP A 16 27.04 36.01 -1.97
CA ASP A 16 27.70 36.20 -3.26
C ASP A 16 26.65 36.22 -4.38
N LYS A 17 26.60 37.36 -5.08
CA LYS A 17 25.81 37.67 -6.27
C LYS A 17 26.84 38.10 -7.32
N PRO A 18 26.80 37.61 -8.57
CA PRO A 18 26.18 38.38 -9.66
C PRO A 18 25.41 37.45 -10.65
N ALA A 19 24.15 37.73 -11.03
CA ALA A 19 23.71 38.70 -12.05
C ALA A 19 24.20 38.39 -13.47
N GLU A 20 23.32 37.85 -14.32
CA GLU A 20 23.02 38.22 -15.74
C GLU A 20 21.97 37.20 -16.24
N GLU A 21 20.68 37.52 -16.33
CA GLU A 21 20.02 38.25 -17.44
C GLU A 21 20.27 37.62 -18.81
N THR A 22 19.26 36.92 -19.35
CA THR A 22 18.95 36.90 -20.79
C THR A 22 17.49 36.47 -20.95
N GLU A 23 16.65 37.44 -21.32
CA GLU A 23 15.38 37.26 -22.01
C GLU A 23 15.57 36.40 -23.27
N GLU A 24 14.62 35.52 -23.59
CA GLU A 24 13.95 35.60 -24.89
C GLU A 24 12.75 34.66 -24.94
N ALA A 25 11.63 35.24 -25.38
CA ALA A 25 10.38 34.57 -25.67
C ALA A 25 10.52 33.67 -26.91
N GLN A 26 10.02 32.44 -26.84
CA GLN A 26 9.51 31.75 -28.02
C GLN A 26 8.21 31.03 -27.67
N GLU A 27 7.14 31.79 -27.85
CA GLU A 27 5.82 31.29 -28.19
C GLU A 27 5.99 30.48 -29.49
N THR A 28 5.91 29.16 -29.39
CA THR A 28 5.80 28.29 -30.56
C THR A 28 4.44 27.63 -30.48
N GLU A 29 3.53 28.23 -31.23
CA GLU A 29 2.25 27.66 -31.62
C GLU A 29 2.56 26.44 -32.51
N GLU A 30 2.55 25.24 -31.93
CA GLU A 30 2.44 24.00 -32.70
C GLU A 30 0.98 23.54 -32.69
N GLU A 31 0.43 23.51 -33.89
CA GLU A 31 -0.91 23.03 -34.21
C GLU A 31 -1.15 21.61 -33.66
N PRO A 32 -2.31 21.32 -33.04
CA PRO A 32 -2.65 19.94 -32.70
C PRO A 32 -2.97 19.18 -33.99
N ALA A 33 -2.03 18.37 -34.45
CA ALA A 33 -2.27 17.35 -35.46
C ALA A 33 -3.18 16.25 -34.87
N THR A 34 -4.34 16.11 -35.51
CA THR A 34 -5.35 15.06 -35.39
C THR A 34 -4.78 13.65 -35.63
N GLU A 35 -5.51 12.65 -35.12
CA GLU A 35 -5.51 11.22 -35.48
C GLU A 35 -4.49 10.35 -34.70
N GLU A 36 -4.80 9.20 -34.12
CA GLU A 36 -5.99 8.36 -34.07
C GLU A 36 -5.80 7.32 -32.94
N ALA A 37 -6.91 6.80 -32.41
CA ALA A 37 -7.05 5.45 -31.87
C ALA A 37 -5.98 4.90 -30.90
N GLY A 38 -6.18 5.18 -29.62
CA GLY A 38 -5.80 4.27 -28.54
C GLY A 38 -7.04 3.96 -27.71
N ASP A 39 -7.73 2.87 -28.07
CA ASP A 39 -8.75 2.23 -27.25
C ASP A 39 -8.10 1.84 -25.90
N ASP A 40 -8.09 2.76 -24.93
CA ASP A 40 -7.70 2.49 -23.54
C ASP A 40 -8.85 1.70 -22.90
N LYS A 41 -9.01 0.45 -23.35
CA LYS A 41 -9.58 -0.57 -22.50
C LYS A 41 -8.59 -0.70 -21.34
N PRO A 42 -8.99 -0.43 -20.09
CA PRO A 42 -8.13 -0.74 -18.97
C PRO A 42 -7.88 -2.23 -19.03
N ALA A 43 -6.62 -2.62 -19.27
CA ALA A 43 -6.16 -3.98 -19.17
C ALA A 43 -6.40 -4.46 -17.73
N LYS A 44 -7.62 -4.95 -17.48
CA LYS A 44 -8.04 -5.69 -16.28
C LYS A 44 -7.88 -7.19 -16.53
N ASP A 45 -6.80 -7.58 -17.19
CA ASP A 45 -6.51 -8.98 -17.48
C ASP A 45 -4.97 -9.10 -17.45
N GLY A 46 -4.42 -9.42 -16.28
CA GLY A 46 -2.98 -9.61 -16.12
C GLY A 46 -2.40 -9.38 -14.73
N LEU A 47 -3.19 -8.92 -13.76
CA LEU A 47 -2.72 -8.84 -12.37
C LEU A 47 -3.16 -10.05 -11.54
N GLU A 48 -4.14 -10.85 -11.99
CA GLU A 48 -4.48 -12.12 -11.34
C GLU A 48 -3.44 -13.23 -11.52
N ASP A 49 -2.59 -13.18 -12.55
CA ASP A 49 -1.59 -14.23 -12.85
C ASP A 49 -0.20 -13.98 -12.21
N LEU A 50 0.08 -12.75 -11.80
CA LEU A 50 1.37 -12.40 -11.16
C LEU A 50 1.44 -12.78 -9.66
N PHE A 51 0.31 -13.18 -9.06
CA PHE A 51 0.18 -13.45 -7.62
C PHE A 51 -0.20 -14.90 -7.30
N GLY A 52 0.37 -15.84 -8.06
CA GLY A 52 0.61 -17.19 -7.58
C GLY A 52 -0.64 -18.07 -7.49
N GLN A 53 -1.01 -18.64 -8.63
CA GLN A 53 -1.87 -19.82 -8.72
C GLN A 53 -1.19 -21.11 -8.21
N ASN A 54 -0.30 -21.01 -7.21
CA ASN A 54 0.56 -22.12 -6.79
C ASN A 54 0.52 -22.44 -5.28
N GLY A 55 -0.51 -21.95 -4.57
CA GLY A 55 -0.72 -22.29 -3.17
C GLY A 55 -1.77 -23.38 -3.00
N THR A 56 -1.36 -24.64 -2.82
CA THR A 56 -2.19 -25.72 -2.26
C THR A 56 -2.56 -25.46 -0.77
N ALA A 57 -2.28 -24.25 -0.27
CA ALA A 57 -2.57 -23.87 1.11
C ALA A 57 -4.06 -23.52 1.24
N PRO A 58 -4.69 -23.87 2.37
CA PRO A 58 -6.07 -23.49 2.63
C PRO A 58 -6.18 -21.95 2.66
N THR A 59 -7.06 -21.44 1.80
CA THR A 59 -7.47 -20.04 1.73
C THR A 59 -8.85 -19.94 2.39
N TRP A 60 -9.01 -18.98 3.29
CA TRP A 60 -10.28 -18.72 3.97
C TRP A 60 -10.81 -17.35 3.57
N VAL A 61 -12.04 -17.32 3.07
CA VAL A 61 -12.75 -16.08 2.72
C VAL A 61 -13.58 -15.65 3.93
N LEU A 62 -13.39 -14.40 4.35
CA LEU A 62 -14.14 -13.78 5.44
C LEU A 62 -15.26 -12.92 4.88
N THR A 63 -16.43 -12.98 5.51
CA THR A 63 -17.51 -12.05 5.20
C THR A 63 -17.31 -10.72 5.92
N LYS A 64 -17.98 -9.67 5.44
CA LYS A 64 -17.91 -8.31 6.01
C LYS A 64 -18.27 -8.26 7.50
N SER A 65 -19.05 -9.21 8.00
CA SER A 65 -19.45 -9.30 9.41
C SER A 65 -18.40 -9.97 10.30
N GLN A 66 -17.44 -10.69 9.71
CA GLN A 66 -16.42 -11.41 10.48
C GLN A 66 -15.24 -10.50 10.84
N SER A 67 -14.72 -9.73 9.89
CA SER A 67 -13.58 -8.84 10.11
C SER A 67 -14.02 -7.38 10.24
N LYS A 68 -13.30 -6.61 11.07
CA LYS A 68 -13.53 -5.18 11.23
C LYS A 68 -12.55 -4.39 10.35
N THR A 69 -12.99 -3.24 9.86
CA THR A 69 -12.11 -2.27 9.19
C THR A 69 -11.06 -1.78 10.19
N ARG A 70 -9.79 -1.83 9.80
CA ARG A 70 -8.66 -1.33 10.59
C ARG A 70 -7.59 -0.74 9.68
N LEU A 71 -6.62 -0.05 10.30
CA LEU A 71 -5.40 0.38 9.64
C LEU A 71 -4.39 -0.78 9.68
N TRP A 72 -4.02 -1.25 8.51
CA TRP A 72 -2.98 -2.25 8.28
C TRP A 72 -1.67 -1.54 7.97
N VAL A 73 -0.59 -2.02 8.55
CA VAL A 73 0.73 -1.41 8.42
C VAL A 73 1.71 -2.47 7.92
N ASP A 74 2.55 -2.08 6.98
CA ASP A 74 3.66 -2.90 6.48
C ASP A 74 4.82 -2.95 7.50
N ASN A 75 5.73 -3.91 7.37
CA ASN A 75 6.88 -4.07 8.25
C ASN A 75 7.83 -2.85 8.23
N THR A 76 7.78 -2.03 7.17
CA THR A 76 8.50 -0.76 7.09
C THR A 76 7.80 0.40 7.78
N GLY A 77 6.50 0.30 8.09
CA GLY A 77 5.70 1.40 8.64
C GLY A 77 5.35 2.53 7.66
N LEU A 78 5.93 2.52 6.46
CA LEU A 78 5.73 3.52 5.41
C LEU A 78 4.39 3.34 4.71
N PHE A 79 4.05 2.09 4.39
CA PHE A 79 2.80 1.76 3.72
C PHE A 79 1.73 1.43 4.74
N ARG A 80 0.59 2.14 4.61
CA ARG A 80 -0.57 1.97 5.48
C ARG A 80 -1.82 1.87 4.64
N VAL A 81 -2.65 0.88 4.95
CA VAL A 81 -3.89 0.62 4.21
C VAL A 81 -5.03 0.53 5.19
N ARG A 82 -6.09 1.31 4.97
CA ARG A 82 -7.33 1.20 5.75
C ARG A 82 -8.29 0.26 5.04
N GLY A 83 -8.71 -0.81 5.72
CA GLY A 83 -9.55 -1.83 5.13
C GLY A 83 -9.89 -2.97 6.06
N ARG A 84 -10.71 -3.90 5.57
CA ARG A 84 -11.13 -5.11 6.27
C ARG A 84 -10.43 -6.33 5.70
N LEU A 85 -10.21 -7.35 6.53
CA LEU A 85 -9.65 -8.63 6.09
C LEU A 85 -10.72 -9.38 5.29
N GLU A 86 -10.51 -9.60 4.01
CA GLU A 86 -11.46 -10.29 3.14
C GLU A 86 -11.04 -11.73 2.87
N LEU A 87 -9.74 -11.99 2.74
CA LEU A 87 -9.19 -13.33 2.57
C LEU A 87 -7.94 -13.47 3.43
N VAL A 88 -7.80 -14.63 4.05
CA VAL A 88 -6.61 -15.00 4.82
C VAL A 88 -6.09 -16.35 4.37
N SER A 89 -4.77 -16.46 4.34
CA SER A 89 -4.03 -17.68 4.05
C SER A 89 -2.80 -17.73 4.94
N ARG A 90 -2.07 -18.85 4.93
CA ARG A 90 -0.83 -18.97 5.70
C ARG A 90 0.30 -18.06 5.19
N ASP A 91 0.31 -17.77 3.89
CA ASP A 91 1.38 -17.00 3.26
C ASP A 91 1.00 -15.54 2.96
N MET A 92 -0.27 -15.27 2.66
CA MET A 92 -0.75 -13.95 2.26
C MET A 92 -2.14 -13.62 2.78
N ILE A 93 -2.46 -12.33 2.76
CA ILE A 93 -3.80 -11.82 3.07
C ILE A 93 -4.31 -10.94 1.95
N ARG A 94 -5.63 -10.88 1.80
CA ARG A 94 -6.33 -9.88 0.98
C ARG A 94 -7.11 -8.95 1.88
N ILE A 95 -6.82 -7.66 1.76
CA ILE A 95 -7.50 -6.58 2.46
C ILE A 95 -8.41 -5.89 1.46
N GLN A 96 -9.68 -5.76 1.80
CA GLN A 96 -10.63 -4.93 1.06
C GLN A 96 -10.66 -3.53 1.65
N LYS A 97 -10.23 -2.56 0.85
CA LYS A 97 -10.17 -1.15 1.22
C LYS A 97 -11.57 -0.54 1.25
N GLU A 98 -11.66 0.66 1.82
CA GLU A 98 -12.92 1.40 1.92
C GLU A 98 -13.47 1.83 0.56
N ASN A 99 -12.59 2.06 -0.43
CA ASN A 99 -12.96 2.39 -1.81
C ASN A 99 -13.45 1.19 -2.63
N GLY A 100 -13.59 0.00 -2.03
CA GLY A 100 -14.02 -1.22 -2.71
C GLY A 100 -12.90 -1.98 -3.41
N ASN A 101 -11.73 -1.36 -3.62
CA ASN A 101 -10.57 -2.05 -4.16
C ASN A 101 -9.98 -3.03 -3.15
N THR A 102 -9.38 -4.10 -3.64
CA THR A 102 -8.67 -5.07 -2.81
C THR A 102 -7.16 -4.89 -2.98
N CYS A 103 -6.40 -5.27 -1.96
CA CYS A 103 -4.95 -5.40 -2.05
C CYS A 103 -4.50 -6.68 -1.37
N THR A 104 -3.56 -7.35 -2.01
CA THR A 104 -2.93 -8.57 -1.49
C THR A 104 -1.60 -8.20 -0.87
N VAL A 105 -1.37 -8.63 0.37
CA VAL A 105 -0.14 -8.37 1.11
C VAL A 105 0.40 -9.71 1.63
N PRO A 106 1.65 -10.07 1.32
CA PRO A 106 2.25 -11.28 1.87
C PRO A 106 2.51 -11.09 3.37
N MET A 107 2.34 -12.16 4.16
CA MET A 107 2.41 -12.13 5.63
C MET A 107 3.74 -11.56 6.13
N ARG A 108 4.84 -11.89 5.44
CA ARG A 108 6.20 -11.40 5.73
C ARG A 108 6.38 -9.88 5.61
N ARG A 109 5.46 -9.20 4.93
CA ARG A 109 5.45 -7.74 4.75
C ARG A 109 4.55 -7.04 5.74
N LEU A 110 3.75 -7.75 6.53
CA LEU A 110 2.95 -7.10 7.56
C LEU A 110 3.81 -6.68 8.75
N SER A 111 3.38 -5.62 9.42
CA SER A 111 3.91 -5.28 10.74
C SER A 111 3.71 -6.46 11.71
N GLN A 112 4.54 -6.54 12.75
CA GLN A 112 4.43 -7.60 13.76
C GLN A 112 3.02 -7.68 14.36
N ALA A 113 2.46 -6.54 14.75
CA ALA A 113 1.13 -6.48 15.35
C ALA A 113 0.01 -6.93 14.38
N ASP A 114 0.14 -6.60 13.09
CA ASP A 114 -0.81 -7.03 12.07
C ASP A 114 -0.67 -8.52 11.75
N ALA A 115 0.55 -9.03 11.69
CA ALA A 115 0.82 -10.45 11.50
C ALA A 115 0.22 -11.28 12.64
N GLU A 116 0.39 -10.89 13.90
CA GLU A 116 -0.19 -11.58 15.07
C GLU A 116 -1.72 -11.59 15.04
N TYR A 117 -2.34 -10.49 14.62
CA TYR A 117 -3.77 -10.41 14.44
C TYR A 117 -4.26 -11.42 13.38
N VAL A 118 -3.58 -11.50 12.24
CA VAL A 118 -3.91 -12.45 11.18
C VAL A 118 -3.68 -13.89 11.64
N GLN A 119 -2.61 -14.18 12.39
CA GLN A 119 -2.38 -15.50 12.95
C GLN A 119 -3.51 -15.94 13.89
N THR A 120 -4.07 -15.02 14.68
CA THR A 120 -5.22 -15.30 15.53
C THR A 120 -6.45 -15.70 14.70
N TRP A 121 -6.64 -15.06 13.54
CA TRP A 121 -7.68 -15.44 12.59
C TRP A 121 -7.46 -16.82 11.98
N ILE A 122 -6.23 -17.10 11.52
CA ILE A 122 -5.85 -18.40 10.97
C ILE A 122 -6.16 -19.50 11.99
N LYS A 123 -5.65 -19.36 13.23
CA LYS A 123 -5.87 -20.32 14.30
C LYS A 123 -7.36 -20.55 14.58
N ARG A 124 -8.16 -19.47 14.61
CA ARG A 124 -9.62 -19.56 14.80
C ARG A 124 -10.30 -20.29 13.65
N LEU A 125 -9.88 -20.05 12.40
CA LEU A 125 -10.47 -20.67 11.22
C LEU A 125 -10.08 -22.14 11.11
N GLU A 126 -8.82 -22.48 11.39
CA GLU A 126 -8.34 -23.86 11.48
C GLU A 126 -9.11 -24.66 12.52
N LEU A 127 -9.33 -24.09 13.72
CA LEU A 127 -10.09 -24.75 14.78
C LEU A 127 -11.56 -24.98 14.38
N LYS A 128 -12.16 -24.05 13.63
CA LYS A 128 -13.53 -24.22 13.12
C LYS A 128 -13.61 -25.30 12.05
N PHE A 129 -12.64 -25.35 11.13
CA PHE A 129 -12.60 -26.35 10.08
C PHE A 129 -12.34 -27.76 10.63
N ALA A 130 -11.45 -27.91 11.60
CA ALA A 130 -11.13 -29.20 12.22
C ALA A 130 -12.30 -29.84 12.97
N GLN A 131 -13.23 -29.05 13.50
CA GLN A 131 -14.43 -29.55 14.19
C GLN A 131 -15.56 -29.96 13.24
N THR A 132 -15.46 -29.62 11.96
CA THR A 132 -16.51 -29.84 10.96
C THR A 132 -16.29 -31.09 10.09
N THR A 133 -15.18 -31.82 10.26
CA THR A 133 -14.99 -33.11 9.58
C THR A 133 -15.60 -34.25 10.39
N PRO A 134 -16.80 -34.78 10.05
CA PRO A 134 -17.21 -36.07 10.54
C PRO A 134 -16.32 -37.13 9.91
N VAL A 135 -15.54 -37.83 10.73
CA VAL A 135 -14.95 -39.11 10.36
C VAL A 135 -16.10 -40.11 10.30
N HIS A 136 -16.39 -40.65 9.12
CA HIS A 136 -17.35 -41.73 8.93
C HIS A 136 -16.64 -43.07 9.03
#